data_AF-A0A7X4ASN6-F1
#
_entry.id   AF-A0A7X4ASN6-F1
#
_cell.length_a   1.000
_cell.length_b   1.000
_cell.length_c   1.000
_cell.angle_alpha   90.00
_cell.angle_beta   90.00
_cell.angle_gamma   90.00
#
_symmetry.space_group_name_H-M   'P 1'
#
loop_
_entity.id
_entity.type
_entity.pdbx_description
1 polymer ?
#
loop_
_entity_poly.entity_id
_entity_poly.type
_entity_poly.pdbx_seq_one_letter_code
_entity_poly.pdbx_strand_id
1 'polypeptide(L)'
;MLGIELKAIATEEAVDNFSVDIVAEDSKTGEHVLIENQLEASDHKHLGQVLTYLAGIRAKTVVWIARSFQDAHRSAVRWLNEHTDDDFAFFAVRLRVVRIGDSPFAPVFEVAEQPNDWDITLRSKTAAAESELTRLRRRFWNRYLERQPGVFAPSRHSNVWVRVLSDGEVVLSMYVGSKTSGMFLRGRFGADSENLAPFMSRHAEALEQALGPNQSTGRGHYYSTSVDIAVRQESRWDELIDWMEAQRQRYVEVFRAIEAMETDRAP
;
A
#
# COMPACT_ATOMS: atom_id res chain seq x y z
N MET A 1 19.59 4.22 -6.26
CA MET A 1 19.61 3.32 -7.44
C MET A 1 18.42 2.39 -7.29
N LEU A 2 17.57 2.21 -8.32
CA LEU A 2 16.34 1.42 -8.21
C LEU A 2 16.57 -0.10 -8.07
N GLY A 3 17.80 -0.58 -8.25
CA GLY A 3 18.13 -2.00 -8.18
C GLY A 3 17.72 -2.82 -9.41
N ILE A 4 17.02 -2.20 -10.36
CA ILE A 4 16.63 -2.78 -11.65
C ILE A 4 17.76 -2.56 -12.66
N GLU A 5 18.05 -3.57 -13.47
CA GLU A 5 19.00 -3.47 -14.57
C GLU A 5 18.21 -3.27 -15.86
N LEU A 6 18.16 -2.02 -16.32
CA LEU A 6 17.27 -1.62 -17.41
C LEU A 6 18.01 -1.70 -18.75
N LYS A 7 17.40 -2.39 -19.71
CA LYS A 7 17.76 -2.36 -21.12
C LYS A 7 16.65 -1.65 -21.87
N ALA A 8 16.94 -0.50 -22.48
CA ALA A 8 15.95 0.18 -23.31
C ALA A 8 15.54 -0.73 -24.49
N ILE A 9 14.22 -0.94 -24.65
CA ILE A 9 13.66 -1.70 -25.77
C ILE A 9 13.29 -0.72 -26.89
N ALA A 10 12.58 0.36 -26.53
CA ALA A 10 12.13 1.38 -27.45
C ALA A 10 12.08 2.76 -26.76
N THR A 11 12.31 3.80 -27.56
CA THR A 11 12.12 5.20 -27.19
C THR A 11 11.12 5.79 -28.18
N GLU A 12 10.13 6.53 -27.69
CA GLU A 12 9.04 7.09 -28.52
C GLU A 12 8.20 6.01 -29.24
N GLU A 13 7.87 4.92 -28.54
CA GLU A 13 7.07 3.84 -29.14
C GLU A 13 5.59 4.26 -29.23
N ALA A 14 5.04 4.19 -30.45
CA ALA A 14 3.62 4.43 -30.68
C ALA A 14 2.81 3.21 -30.21
N VAL A 15 2.07 3.38 -29.12
CA VAL A 15 1.11 2.39 -28.63
C VAL A 15 -0.29 2.92 -28.96
N ASP A 16 -0.91 2.32 -29.98
CA ASP A 16 -2.14 2.80 -30.62
C ASP A 16 -2.03 4.27 -31.08
N ASN A 17 -2.71 5.20 -30.41
CA ASN A 17 -2.73 6.63 -30.73
C ASN A 17 -1.78 7.49 -29.86
N PHE A 18 -0.97 6.86 -29.00
CA PHE A 18 -0.16 7.57 -28.01
C PHE A 18 1.32 7.21 -28.07
N SER A 19 2.18 8.14 -27.67
CA SER A 19 3.63 7.95 -27.62
C SER A 19 4.06 7.81 -26.17
N VAL A 20 4.70 6.70 -25.86
CA VAL A 20 5.36 6.47 -24.56
C VAL A 20 6.81 6.92 -24.66
N ASP A 21 7.29 7.63 -23.65
CA ASP A 21 8.64 8.19 -23.67
C ASP A 21 9.69 7.08 -23.79
N ILE A 22 9.68 6.10 -22.87
CA ILE A 22 10.60 4.97 -22.90
C ILE A 22 9.90 3.70 -22.40
N VAL A 23 10.03 2.63 -23.18
CA VAL A 23 9.77 1.26 -22.74
C VAL A 23 11.11 0.55 -22.60
N ALA A 24 11.38 0.07 -21.39
CA ALA A 24 12.58 -0.70 -21.07
C ALA A 24 12.22 -2.13 -20.67
N GLU A 25 13.21 -3.00 -20.68
CA GLU A 25 13.17 -4.35 -20.12
C GLU A 25 14.01 -4.36 -18.85
N ASP A 26 13.53 -5.01 -17.79
CA ASP A 26 14.42 -5.48 -16.73
C ASP A 26 15.18 -6.70 -17.25
N SER A 27 16.50 -6.56 -17.48
CA SER A 27 17.34 -7.61 -18.07
C SER A 27 17.42 -8.88 -17.22
N LYS A 28 17.03 -8.81 -15.94
CA LYS A 28 17.04 -9.98 -15.05
C LYS A 28 15.75 -10.78 -15.11
N THR A 29 14.62 -10.13 -15.36
CA THR A 29 13.29 -10.75 -15.30
C THR A 29 12.60 -10.82 -16.65
N GLY A 30 13.05 -10.04 -17.64
CA GLY A 30 12.38 -9.85 -18.92
C GLY A 30 11.10 -9.02 -18.84
N GLU A 31 10.78 -8.45 -17.66
CA GLU A 31 9.55 -7.67 -17.48
C GLU A 31 9.68 -6.28 -18.13
N HIS A 32 8.61 -5.82 -18.79
CA HIS A 32 8.55 -4.45 -19.30
C HIS A 32 8.44 -3.42 -18.16
N VAL A 33 9.19 -2.35 -18.34
CA VAL A 33 9.27 -1.18 -17.48
C VAL A 33 8.86 0.04 -18.29
N LEU A 34 7.77 0.67 -17.87
CA LEU A 34 7.32 1.94 -18.41
C LEU A 34 8.10 3.07 -17.73
N ILE A 35 8.68 3.99 -18.50
CA ILE A 35 9.35 5.16 -17.96
C ILE A 35 8.74 6.41 -18.61
N GLU A 36 8.20 7.30 -17.78
CA GLU A 36 7.64 8.59 -18.18
C GLU A 36 8.56 9.71 -17.71
N ASN A 37 9.07 10.53 -18.63
CA ASN A 37 10.03 11.59 -18.35
C ASN A 37 9.37 12.97 -18.46
N GLN A 38 9.11 13.59 -17.31
CA GLN A 38 8.63 14.96 -17.23
C GLN A 38 9.77 15.90 -16.81
N LEU A 39 10.16 16.85 -17.67
CA LEU A 39 11.24 17.79 -17.33
C LEU A 39 10.76 18.94 -16.43
N GLU A 40 9.45 19.05 -16.22
CA GLU A 40 8.74 20.01 -15.37
C GLU A 40 8.39 19.43 -13.99
N ALA A 41 7.61 20.18 -13.20
CA ALA A 41 6.99 19.69 -11.98
C ALA A 41 5.83 18.75 -12.32
N SER A 42 5.64 17.70 -11.50
CA SER A 42 4.63 16.68 -11.76
C SER A 42 3.21 17.26 -11.88
N ASP A 43 2.44 16.74 -12.85
CA ASP A 43 1.05 17.11 -13.09
C ASP A 43 0.13 15.88 -13.29
N HIS A 44 -1.17 16.13 -13.28
CA HIS A 44 -2.19 15.09 -13.44
C HIS A 44 -2.30 14.57 -14.88
N LYS A 45 -1.81 15.32 -15.87
CA LYS A 45 -1.82 14.91 -17.27
C LYS A 45 -0.87 13.72 -17.44
N HIS A 46 0.36 13.83 -16.95
CA HIS A 46 1.36 12.76 -17.04
C HIS A 46 0.97 11.56 -16.18
N LEU A 47 0.38 11.77 -15.00
CA LEU A 47 -0.18 10.66 -14.22
C LEU A 47 -1.29 9.92 -14.99
N GLY A 48 -2.18 10.65 -15.66
CA GLY A 48 -3.21 10.06 -16.51
C GLY A 48 -2.63 9.29 -17.69
N GLN A 49 -1.55 9.80 -18.30
CA GLN A 49 -0.81 9.11 -19.37
C GLN A 49 -0.22 7.79 -18.85
N VAL A 50 0.51 7.83 -17.73
CA VAL A 50 1.06 6.63 -17.06
C VAL A 50 -0.01 5.55 -16.85
N LEU A 51 -1.18 5.93 -16.32
CA LEU A 51 -2.27 4.98 -16.08
C LEU A 51 -2.88 4.45 -17.37
N THR A 52 -2.99 5.28 -18.40
CA THR A 52 -3.49 4.87 -19.72
C THR A 52 -2.52 3.89 -20.39
N TYR A 53 -1.22 4.15 -20.29
CA TYR A 53 -0.16 3.33 -20.89
C TYR A 53 -0.04 1.96 -20.24
N LEU A 54 -0.26 1.88 -18.92
CA LEU A 54 -0.28 0.62 -18.18
C LEU A 54 -1.30 -0.38 -18.74
N ALA A 55 -2.45 0.10 -19.22
CA ALA A 55 -3.46 -0.78 -19.81
C ALA A 55 -3.01 -1.41 -21.14
N GLY A 56 -2.15 -0.72 -21.90
CA GLY A 56 -1.70 -1.15 -23.23
C GLY A 56 -0.39 -1.96 -23.23
N ILE A 57 0.58 -1.57 -22.41
CA ILE A 57 2.00 -2.02 -22.56
C ILE A 57 2.31 -3.29 -21.78
N ARG A 58 1.37 -3.77 -20.95
CA ARG A 58 1.58 -4.88 -19.99
C ARG A 58 2.82 -4.69 -19.10
N ALA A 59 3.27 -3.45 -18.93
CA ALA A 59 4.31 -3.12 -17.98
C ALA A 59 3.75 -3.28 -16.57
N LYS A 60 4.54 -3.90 -15.70
CA LYS A 60 4.21 -4.01 -14.27
C LYS A 60 5.01 -3.01 -13.45
N THR A 61 6.17 -2.57 -13.95
CA THR A 61 6.97 -1.54 -13.30
C THR A 61 6.81 -0.21 -14.03
N VAL A 62 6.60 0.85 -13.28
CA VAL A 62 6.48 2.23 -13.78
C VAL A 62 7.48 3.12 -13.07
N VAL A 63 8.27 3.88 -13.82
CA VAL A 63 9.17 4.91 -13.33
C VAL A 63 8.73 6.26 -13.86
N TRP A 64 8.08 7.07 -13.03
CA TRP A 64 7.75 8.45 -13.36
C TRP A 64 8.87 9.36 -12.88
N ILE A 65 9.53 10.04 -13.80
CA ILE A 65 10.63 10.96 -13.53
C ILE A 65 10.13 12.39 -13.67
N ALA A 66 10.32 13.23 -12.65
CA ALA A 66 9.96 14.64 -12.69
C ALA A 66 11.00 15.54 -12.02
N ARG A 67 11.05 16.84 -12.35
CA ARG A 67 11.94 17.80 -11.65
C ARG A 67 11.56 17.99 -10.18
N SER A 68 10.26 17.94 -9.91
CA SER A 68 9.69 17.95 -8.56
C SER A 68 8.35 17.23 -8.56
N PHE A 69 7.98 16.67 -7.41
CA PHE A 69 6.66 16.07 -7.21
C PHE A 69 5.81 16.94 -6.29
N GLN A 70 4.55 17.14 -6.65
CA GLN A 70 3.53 17.64 -5.70
C GLN A 70 3.18 16.55 -4.67
N ASP A 71 2.76 16.93 -3.47
CA ASP A 71 2.37 15.99 -2.41
C ASP A 71 1.22 15.07 -2.83
N ALA A 72 0.25 15.60 -3.58
CA ALA A 72 -0.86 14.84 -4.13
C ALA A 72 -0.39 13.72 -5.08
N HIS A 73 0.58 14.01 -5.95
CA HIS A 73 1.13 13.02 -6.89
C HIS A 73 2.00 11.98 -6.19
N ARG A 74 2.78 12.35 -5.16
CA ARG A 74 3.47 11.38 -4.29
C ARG A 74 2.47 10.44 -3.62
N SER A 75 1.42 11.01 -3.04
CA SER A 75 0.37 10.25 -2.37
C SER A 75 -0.38 9.32 -3.33
N ALA A 76 -0.60 9.73 -4.58
CA ALA A 76 -1.18 8.89 -5.62
C ALA A 76 -0.26 7.71 -5.99
N VAL A 77 1.05 7.94 -6.15
CA VAL A 77 2.02 6.86 -6.42
C VAL A 77 2.07 5.87 -5.25
N ARG A 78 2.09 6.37 -4.01
CA ARG A 78 2.00 5.53 -2.82
C ARG A 78 0.71 4.71 -2.80
N TRP A 79 -0.41 5.34 -3.14
CA TRP A 79 -1.69 4.66 -3.21
C TRP A 79 -1.66 3.50 -4.21
N LEU A 80 -1.13 3.74 -5.41
CA LEU A 80 -1.00 2.72 -6.43
C LEU A 80 -0.19 1.53 -5.90
N ASN A 81 0.97 1.77 -5.29
CA ASN A 81 1.79 0.72 -4.67
C ASN A 81 1.07 -0.07 -3.56
N GLU A 82 0.09 0.52 -2.89
CA GLU A 82 -0.69 -0.14 -1.84
C GLU A 82 -1.92 -0.91 -2.36
N HIS A 83 -2.38 -0.61 -3.59
CA HIS A 83 -3.69 -1.04 -4.10
C HIS A 83 -3.65 -1.73 -5.45
N THR A 84 -2.51 -1.79 -6.11
CA THR A 84 -2.26 -2.70 -7.23
C THR A 84 -1.70 -4.02 -6.75
N ASP A 85 -1.77 -5.07 -7.57
CA ASP A 85 -1.14 -6.35 -7.25
C ASP A 85 0.36 -6.18 -6.92
N ASP A 86 0.91 -7.02 -6.04
CA ASP A 86 2.34 -7.01 -5.63
C ASP A 86 3.32 -7.10 -6.82
N ASP A 87 2.84 -7.51 -7.99
CA ASP A 87 3.60 -7.56 -9.23
C ASP A 87 3.88 -6.15 -9.77
N PHE A 88 3.02 -5.18 -9.46
CA PHE A 88 3.17 -3.80 -9.87
C PHE A 88 4.09 -3.02 -8.94
N ALA A 89 4.90 -2.15 -9.53
CA ALA A 89 5.79 -1.28 -8.78
C ALA A 89 5.84 0.10 -9.43
N PHE A 90 5.43 1.12 -8.69
CA PHE A 90 5.39 2.52 -9.12
C PHE A 90 6.46 3.31 -8.40
N PHE A 91 7.29 4.01 -9.17
CA PHE A 91 8.36 4.85 -8.66
C PHE A 91 8.11 6.30 -9.05
N ALA A 92 8.18 7.20 -8.07
CA ALA A 92 8.36 8.62 -8.32
C ALA A 92 9.84 8.95 -8.15
N VAL A 93 10.49 9.45 -9.19
CA VAL A 93 11.92 9.73 -9.20
C VAL A 93 12.16 11.20 -9.51
N ARG A 94 12.73 11.93 -8.54
CA ARG A 94 13.13 13.32 -8.72
C ARG A 94 14.42 13.40 -9.53
N LEU A 95 14.38 14.13 -10.64
CA LEU A 95 15.55 14.49 -11.42
C LEU A 95 16.14 15.82 -10.91
N ARG A 96 17.43 15.79 -10.58
CA ARG A 96 18.25 16.96 -10.31
C ARG A 96 19.42 17.02 -11.27
N VAL A 97 19.93 18.22 -11.51
CA VAL A 97 21.16 18.42 -12.26
C VAL A 97 22.19 19.00 -11.32
N VAL A 98 23.37 18.39 -11.26
CA VAL A 98 24.52 18.87 -10.48
C VAL A 98 25.69 19.14 -11.39
N ARG A 99 26.56 20.07 -10.99
CA ARG A 99 27.82 20.36 -11.66
C ARG A 99 28.90 20.48 -10.59
N ILE A 100 29.98 19.72 -10.73
CA ILE A 100 31.12 19.80 -9.80
C ILE A 100 32.26 20.53 -10.52
N GLY A 101 32.55 21.76 -10.09
CA GLY A 101 33.52 22.62 -10.76
C GLY A 101 33.16 22.83 -12.24
N ASP A 102 34.11 22.57 -13.13
CA ASP A 102 33.92 22.73 -14.57
C ASP A 102 33.42 21.49 -15.32
N SER A 103 33.09 20.41 -14.60
CA SER A 103 32.57 19.18 -15.22
C SER A 103 31.28 19.41 -16.03
N PRO A 104 30.95 18.52 -16.98
CA PRO A 104 29.63 18.48 -17.59
C PRO A 104 28.53 18.33 -16.53
N PHE A 105 27.35 18.89 -16.80
CA PHE A 105 26.19 18.69 -15.96
C PHE A 105 25.86 17.19 -15.86
N ALA A 106 25.76 16.69 -14.63
CA ALA A 106 25.42 15.31 -14.34
C ALA A 106 23.98 15.22 -13.81
N PRO A 107 23.13 14.35 -14.37
CA PRO A 107 21.82 14.07 -13.80
C PRO A 107 21.96 13.22 -12.52
N VAL A 108 21.19 13.58 -11.51
CA VAL A 108 21.06 12.86 -10.25
C VAL A 108 19.60 12.48 -10.08
N PHE A 109 19.35 11.20 -9.89
CA PHE A 109 18.02 10.64 -9.70
C PHE A 109 17.83 10.27 -8.23
N GLU A 110 16.82 10.86 -7.59
CA GLU A 110 16.48 10.63 -6.19
C GLU A 110 15.09 10.00 -6.12
N VAL A 111 14.95 8.89 -5.40
CA VAL A 111 13.63 8.26 -5.23
C VAL A 111 12.79 9.09 -4.27
N ALA A 112 11.66 9.60 -4.74
CA ALA A 112 10.70 10.34 -3.93
C ALA A 112 9.63 9.42 -3.33
N GLU A 113 9.18 8.40 -4.06
CA GLU A 113 8.27 7.34 -3.57
C GLU A 113 8.59 6.02 -4.28
N GLN A 114 8.42 4.91 -3.56
CA GLN A 114 8.61 3.53 -4.04
C GLN A 114 7.74 2.56 -3.22
N PRO A 115 7.60 1.28 -3.64
CA PRO A 115 6.94 0.27 -2.81
C PRO A 115 7.65 0.08 -1.45
N ASN A 116 6.86 -0.10 -0.38
CA ASN A 116 7.37 -0.17 1.01
C ASN A 116 8.37 -1.32 1.24
N ASP A 117 8.25 -2.44 0.51
CA ASP A 117 9.11 -3.63 0.62
C ASP A 117 9.99 -3.84 -0.63
N TRP A 118 10.28 -2.78 -1.40
CA TRP A 118 10.99 -2.90 -2.68
C TRP A 118 12.36 -3.58 -2.57
N ASP A 119 13.17 -3.23 -1.56
CA ASP A 119 14.51 -3.82 -1.37
C ASP A 119 14.46 -5.32 -1.01
N ILE A 120 13.35 -5.76 -0.38
CA ILE A 120 13.09 -7.18 -0.09
C ILE A 120 12.61 -7.87 -1.37
N THR A 121 11.76 -7.21 -2.14
CA THR A 121 11.18 -7.69 -3.40
C THR A 121 12.26 -7.88 -4.48
N LEU A 122 13.24 -6.99 -4.55
CA LEU A 122 14.36 -7.07 -5.47
C LEU A 122 15.22 -8.32 -5.24
N ARG A 123 15.33 -8.76 -3.98
CA ARG A 123 16.02 -10.01 -3.60
C ARG A 123 15.19 -11.26 -3.92
N SER A 124 13.87 -11.14 -3.97
CA SER A 124 12.99 -12.26 -4.35
C SER A 124 12.73 -12.37 -5.85
N LYS A 125 12.73 -11.26 -6.62
CA LYS A 125 12.48 -11.25 -8.08
C LYS A 125 13.59 -11.95 -8.90
N THR A 126 14.79 -12.12 -8.36
CA THR A 126 15.82 -13.02 -8.92
C THR A 126 15.48 -14.51 -8.86
N ALA A 127 14.37 -14.89 -8.21
CA ALA A 127 13.80 -16.24 -8.26
C ALA A 127 12.39 -16.16 -8.88
N ALA A 128 12.20 -16.71 -10.06
CA ALA A 128 10.97 -16.69 -10.85
C ALA A 128 9.79 -17.51 -10.25
N ALA A 129 9.52 -17.38 -8.95
CA ALA A 129 8.42 -18.04 -8.24
C ALA A 129 7.69 -17.04 -7.34
N GLU A 130 6.37 -17.18 -7.18
CA GLU A 130 5.58 -16.44 -6.19
C GLU A 130 6.34 -16.38 -4.86
N SER A 131 6.55 -15.17 -4.34
CA SER A 131 7.34 -14.97 -3.13
C SER A 131 6.78 -15.87 -2.03
N GLU A 132 7.67 -16.56 -1.31
CA GLU A 132 7.30 -17.43 -0.20
C GLU A 132 6.37 -16.69 0.79
N LEU A 133 6.60 -15.39 0.97
CA LEU A 133 5.81 -14.53 1.86
C LEU A 133 4.38 -14.31 1.37
N THR A 134 4.17 -14.06 0.07
CA THR A 134 2.83 -13.93 -0.52
C THR A 134 2.06 -15.25 -0.40
N ARG A 135 2.74 -16.38 -0.60
CA ARG A 135 2.16 -17.72 -0.42
C ARG A 135 1.77 -17.99 1.03
N LEU A 136 2.62 -17.59 1.99
CA LEU A 136 2.35 -17.69 3.42
C LEU A 136 1.14 -16.84 3.82
N ARG A 137 1.07 -15.57 3.37
CA ARG A 137 -0.07 -14.67 3.64
C ARG A 137 -1.38 -15.27 3.14
N ARG A 138 -1.40 -15.76 1.90
CA ARG A 138 -2.58 -16.43 1.32
C ARG A 138 -3.01 -17.64 2.15
N ARG A 139 -2.06 -18.52 2.51
CA ARG A 139 -2.35 -19.71 3.33
C ARG A 139 -2.87 -19.33 4.72
N PHE A 140 -2.28 -18.31 5.35
CA PHE A 140 -2.74 -17.80 6.63
C PHE A 140 -4.18 -17.29 6.56
N TRP A 141 -4.48 -16.40 5.60
CA TRP A 141 -5.84 -15.84 5.46
C TRP A 141 -6.87 -16.89 5.08
N ASN A 142 -6.52 -17.87 4.25
CA ASN A 142 -7.39 -19.00 3.96
C ASN A 142 -7.69 -19.81 5.23
N ARG A 143 -6.68 -20.11 6.05
CA ARG A 143 -6.87 -20.79 7.34
C ARG A 143 -7.73 -19.98 8.31
N TYR A 144 -7.57 -18.66 8.34
CA TYR A 144 -8.45 -17.78 9.11
C TYR A 144 -9.91 -17.92 8.64
N LEU A 145 -10.16 -17.86 7.32
CA LEU A 145 -11.49 -17.97 6.73
C LEU A 145 -12.13 -19.36 6.85
N GLU A 146 -11.34 -20.43 6.91
CA GLU A 146 -11.82 -21.78 7.24
C GLU A 146 -12.47 -21.83 8.64
N ARG A 147 -11.95 -21.03 9.57
CA ARG A 147 -12.45 -20.94 10.95
C ARG A 147 -13.54 -19.88 11.11
N GLN A 148 -13.43 -18.78 10.37
CA GLN A 148 -14.30 -17.61 10.43
C GLN A 148 -14.80 -17.23 9.03
N PRO A 149 -15.74 -18.00 8.46
CA PRO A 149 -16.21 -17.78 7.10
C PRO A 149 -16.97 -16.45 6.97
N GLY A 150 -16.73 -15.74 5.87
CA GLY A 150 -17.49 -14.53 5.51
C GLY A 150 -17.07 -13.24 6.20
N VAL A 151 -16.01 -13.24 7.02
CA VAL A 151 -15.50 -12.01 7.66
C VAL A 151 -14.93 -11.02 6.63
N PHE A 152 -14.23 -11.54 5.62
CA PHE A 152 -13.68 -10.77 4.49
C PHE A 152 -13.52 -11.68 3.26
N ALA A 153 -13.26 -11.08 2.09
CA ALA A 153 -12.95 -11.82 0.88
C ALA A 153 -11.55 -12.45 0.93
N PRO A 154 -11.33 -13.65 0.34
CA PRO A 154 -10.01 -14.26 0.27
C PRO A 154 -8.93 -13.30 -0.19
N SER A 155 -7.79 -13.27 0.51
CA SER A 155 -6.72 -12.29 0.31
C SER A 155 -5.35 -12.94 0.34
N ARG A 156 -4.42 -12.35 -0.42
CA ARG A 156 -2.98 -12.66 -0.40
C ARG A 156 -2.13 -11.50 0.12
N HIS A 157 -2.77 -10.39 0.48
CA HIS A 157 -2.11 -9.16 0.89
C HIS A 157 -1.62 -9.23 2.34
N SER A 158 -0.77 -8.28 2.75
CA SER A 158 -0.29 -8.17 4.13
C SER A 158 -1.39 -7.81 5.13
N ASN A 159 -2.52 -7.31 4.67
CA ASN A 159 -3.66 -6.96 5.49
C ASN A 159 -4.99 -7.26 4.81
N VAL A 160 -6.03 -7.28 5.63
CA VAL A 160 -7.45 -7.38 5.25
C VAL A 160 -8.23 -6.35 6.03
N TRP A 161 -9.29 -5.81 5.43
CA TRP A 161 -10.15 -4.81 6.05
C TRP A 161 -11.49 -5.41 6.44
N VAL A 162 -11.92 -5.12 7.65
CA VAL A 162 -13.21 -5.52 8.20
C VAL A 162 -14.00 -4.27 8.52
N ARG A 163 -15.24 -4.20 8.05
CA ARG A 163 -16.15 -3.10 8.39
C ARG A 163 -16.54 -3.20 9.86
N VAL A 164 -16.46 -2.09 10.58
CA VAL A 164 -16.89 -2.00 11.98
C VAL A 164 -18.15 -1.15 12.16
N LEU A 165 -18.45 -0.27 11.19
CA LEU A 165 -19.69 0.51 11.10
C LEU A 165 -20.47 0.17 9.83
N SER A 166 -21.78 0.42 9.85
CA SER A 166 -22.67 0.16 8.70
C SER A 166 -22.40 1.11 7.53
N ASP A 167 -21.99 2.35 7.80
CA ASP A 167 -21.61 3.34 6.79
C ASP A 167 -20.29 3.00 6.07
N GLY A 168 -19.43 2.20 6.72
CA GLY A 168 -18.13 1.79 6.22
C GLY A 168 -17.07 2.90 6.21
N GLU A 169 -17.29 4.02 6.92
CA GLU A 169 -16.35 5.14 7.02
C GLU A 169 -15.12 4.77 7.87
N VAL A 170 -15.34 3.95 8.90
CA VAL A 170 -14.28 3.37 9.73
C VAL A 170 -14.13 1.88 9.42
N VAL A 171 -12.89 1.44 9.20
CA VAL A 171 -12.55 0.03 9.00
C VAL A 171 -11.47 -0.41 9.99
N LEU A 172 -11.56 -1.67 10.39
CA LEU A 172 -10.50 -2.37 11.11
C LEU A 172 -9.56 -3.03 10.10
N SER A 173 -8.31 -2.59 10.05
CA SER A 173 -7.28 -3.22 9.23
C SER A 173 -6.53 -4.27 10.05
N MET A 174 -6.71 -5.54 9.75
CA MET A 174 -5.98 -6.67 10.35
C MET A 174 -4.78 -7.00 9.48
N TYR A 175 -3.57 -7.01 10.03
CA TYR A 175 -2.33 -7.23 9.28
C TYR A 175 -1.51 -8.40 9.82
N VAL A 176 -0.81 -9.09 8.91
CA VAL A 176 0.21 -10.09 9.23
C VAL A 176 1.56 -9.66 8.66
N GLY A 177 2.55 -9.55 9.53
CA GLY A 177 3.88 -9.05 9.21
C GLY A 177 4.98 -10.09 9.34
N SER A 178 6.19 -9.70 8.95
CA SER A 178 7.40 -10.52 9.05
C SER A 178 7.97 -10.60 10.48
N LYS A 179 7.55 -9.70 11.38
CA LYS A 179 7.97 -9.64 12.79
C LYS A 179 6.77 -9.70 13.73
N THR A 180 5.80 -8.82 13.49
CA THR A 180 4.60 -8.70 14.30
C THR A 180 3.36 -8.79 13.43
N SER A 181 2.24 -9.14 14.03
CA SER A 181 0.92 -9.13 13.42
C SER A 181 -0.02 -8.36 14.33
N GLY A 182 -1.10 -7.81 13.81
CA GLY A 182 -1.92 -6.90 14.60
C GLY A 182 -3.12 -6.34 13.87
N MET A 183 -3.67 -5.28 14.44
CA MET A 183 -4.75 -4.52 13.83
C MET A 183 -4.79 -3.09 14.34
N PHE A 184 -5.40 -2.22 13.56
CA PHE A 184 -5.62 -0.83 13.88
C PHE A 184 -6.85 -0.31 13.13
N LEU A 185 -7.46 0.75 13.66
CA LEU A 185 -8.54 1.46 13.01
C LEU A 185 -7.98 2.48 12.03
N ARG A 186 -8.67 2.63 10.91
CA ARG A 186 -8.39 3.63 9.89
C ARG A 186 -9.66 4.03 9.16
N GLY A 187 -9.62 5.14 8.45
CA GLY A 187 -10.68 5.53 7.53
C GLY A 187 -10.70 4.67 6.27
N ARG A 188 -11.82 4.71 5.56
CA ARG A 188 -11.91 4.19 4.19
C ARG A 188 -10.95 4.92 3.27
N PHE A 189 -10.53 4.25 2.19
CA PHE A 189 -9.72 4.87 1.15
C PHE A 189 -10.36 6.17 0.62
N GLY A 190 -9.58 7.26 0.60
CA GLY A 190 -10.02 8.58 0.13
C GLY A 190 -10.65 9.49 1.19
N ALA A 191 -10.94 8.97 2.39
CA ALA A 191 -11.23 9.82 3.54
C ALA A 191 -9.90 10.40 4.04
N ASP A 192 -9.80 11.74 4.11
CA ASP A 192 -8.62 12.38 4.71
C ASP A 192 -8.36 11.75 6.09
N SER A 193 -7.09 11.48 6.41
CA SER A 193 -6.71 11.08 7.77
C SER A 193 -7.19 12.09 8.82
N GLU A 194 -7.44 13.34 8.39
CA GLU A 194 -8.06 14.41 9.17
C GLU A 194 -9.57 14.25 9.37
N ASN A 195 -10.30 13.60 8.44
CA ASN A 195 -11.76 13.39 8.55
C ASN A 195 -12.13 12.33 9.60
N LEU A 196 -11.21 11.43 9.94
CA LEU A 196 -11.45 10.44 11.01
C LEU A 196 -11.24 11.03 12.40
N ALA A 197 -10.38 12.04 12.53
CA ALA A 197 -10.02 12.63 13.82
C ALA A 197 -11.25 13.15 14.59
N PRO A 198 -12.22 13.87 13.97
CA PRO A 198 -13.45 14.27 14.66
C PRO A 198 -14.26 13.09 15.21
N PHE A 199 -14.40 12.00 14.45
CA PHE A 199 -15.11 10.80 14.92
C PHE A 199 -14.36 10.15 16.10
N MET A 200 -13.05 9.97 15.95
CA MET A 200 -12.21 9.38 16.99
C MET A 200 -12.19 10.23 18.26
N SER A 201 -12.12 11.55 18.14
CA SER A 201 -12.19 12.48 19.27
C SER A 201 -13.56 12.51 19.94
N ARG A 202 -14.65 12.44 19.17
CA ARG A 202 -16.02 12.42 19.70
C ARG A 202 -16.28 11.19 20.57
N HIS A 203 -15.75 10.04 20.16
CA HIS A 203 -15.96 8.75 20.81
C HIS A 203 -14.75 8.27 21.63
N ALA A 204 -13.81 9.17 21.91
CA ALA A 204 -12.51 8.82 22.52
C ALA A 204 -12.67 8.11 23.86
N GLU A 205 -13.57 8.56 24.72
CA GLU A 205 -13.80 7.96 26.05
C GLU A 205 -14.28 6.51 25.95
N ALA A 206 -15.29 6.25 25.10
CA ALA A 206 -15.82 4.90 24.89
C ALA A 206 -14.78 3.97 24.26
N LEU A 207 -14.02 4.48 23.28
CA LEU A 207 -12.95 3.74 22.61
C LEU A 207 -11.80 3.44 23.59
N GLU A 208 -11.37 4.40 24.40
CA GLU A 208 -10.29 4.20 25.38
C GLU A 208 -10.69 3.24 26.50
N GLN A 209 -11.93 3.32 27.00
CA GLN A 209 -12.42 2.42 28.02
C GLN A 209 -12.43 0.96 27.54
N ALA A 210 -12.75 0.72 26.28
CA ALA A 210 -12.91 -0.63 25.76
C ALA A 210 -11.65 -1.21 25.09
N LEU A 211 -10.88 -0.37 24.40
CA LEU A 211 -9.71 -0.77 23.60
C LEU A 211 -8.38 -0.40 24.28
N GLY A 212 -8.42 0.43 25.31
CA GLY A 212 -7.23 0.99 25.97
C GLY A 212 -6.75 2.28 25.29
N PRO A 213 -5.61 2.84 25.76
CA PRO A 213 -5.11 4.11 25.28
C PRO A 213 -4.84 4.08 23.77
N ASN A 214 -5.18 5.17 23.08
CA ASN A 214 -4.99 5.29 21.65
C ASN A 214 -3.49 5.28 21.29
N GLN A 215 -3.00 4.15 20.80
CA GLN A 215 -1.68 4.05 20.19
C GLN A 215 -1.77 4.46 18.71
N SER A 216 -1.60 5.77 18.44
CA SER A 216 -1.54 6.29 17.07
C SER A 216 -0.11 6.38 16.57
N THR A 217 0.09 6.02 15.30
CA THR A 217 1.38 6.12 14.60
C THR A 217 1.54 7.42 13.79
N GLY A 218 0.56 8.34 13.87
CA GLY A 218 0.57 9.60 13.12
C GLY A 218 0.25 9.47 11.62
N ARG A 219 -0.12 8.28 11.15
CA ARG A 219 -0.51 7.99 9.74
C ARG A 219 -2.00 7.73 9.56
N GLY A 220 -2.85 8.30 10.43
CA GLY A 220 -4.29 8.00 10.44
C GLY A 220 -4.62 6.60 10.97
N HIS A 221 -3.71 5.99 11.74
CA HIS A 221 -3.96 4.74 12.45
C HIS A 221 -4.37 5.07 13.89
N TYR A 222 -5.44 4.45 14.36
CA TYR A 222 -5.99 4.67 15.69
C TYR A 222 -6.14 3.35 16.43
N TYR A 223 -5.95 3.39 17.75
CA TYR A 223 -6.09 2.24 18.65
C TYR A 223 -5.38 1.00 18.09
N SER A 224 -4.08 1.12 17.79
CA SER A 224 -3.31 -0.01 17.28
C SER A 224 -3.05 -1.04 18.38
N THR A 225 -3.20 -2.32 18.06
CA THR A 225 -2.78 -3.44 18.92
C THR A 225 -2.05 -4.50 18.09
N SER A 226 -1.03 -5.10 18.69
CA SER A 226 -0.16 -6.06 17.99
C SER A 226 0.32 -7.16 18.91
N VAL A 227 0.70 -8.28 18.31
CA VAL A 227 1.32 -9.43 18.96
C VAL A 227 2.61 -9.81 18.24
N ASP A 228 3.61 -10.26 18.99
CA ASP A 228 4.91 -10.73 18.49
C ASP A 228 4.79 -12.15 17.91
N ILE A 229 3.97 -12.27 16.87
CA ILE A 229 3.82 -13.47 16.04
C ILE A 229 3.97 -13.03 14.58
N ALA A 230 5.02 -13.53 13.92
CA ALA A 230 5.24 -13.31 12.50
C ALA A 230 4.44 -14.32 11.67
N VAL A 231 4.01 -13.93 10.47
CA VAL A 231 3.31 -14.83 9.53
C VAL A 231 4.13 -16.08 9.17
N ARG A 232 5.46 -16.00 9.29
CA ARG A 232 6.38 -17.12 9.03
C ARG A 232 6.37 -18.20 10.12
N GLN A 233 5.79 -17.92 11.29
CA GLN A 233 5.70 -18.88 12.40
C GLN A 233 4.44 -19.75 12.23
N GLU A 234 4.42 -20.63 11.23
CA GLU A 234 3.24 -21.46 10.89
C GLU A 234 2.71 -22.28 12.08
N SER A 235 3.59 -22.74 12.97
CA SER A 235 3.22 -23.48 14.18
C SER A 235 2.39 -22.68 15.18
N ARG A 236 2.38 -21.34 15.06
CA ARG A 236 1.64 -20.41 15.93
C ARG A 236 0.45 -19.77 15.22
N TRP A 237 0.07 -20.24 14.04
CA TRP A 237 -1.04 -19.66 13.29
C TRP A 237 -2.37 -19.78 14.04
N ASP A 238 -2.63 -20.89 14.71
CA ASP A 238 -3.89 -21.05 15.44
C ASP A 238 -3.97 -20.06 16.62
N GLU A 239 -2.87 -19.89 17.36
CA GLU A 239 -2.72 -18.87 18.41
C GLU A 239 -2.94 -17.45 17.85
N LEU A 240 -2.34 -17.13 16.70
CA LEU A 240 -2.50 -15.83 16.07
C LEU A 240 -3.92 -15.59 15.61
N ILE A 241 -4.58 -16.60 15.01
CA ILE A 241 -5.97 -16.51 14.57
C ILE A 241 -6.90 -16.31 15.78
N ASP A 242 -6.68 -17.05 16.87
CA ASP A 242 -7.45 -16.92 18.12
C ASP A 242 -7.34 -15.50 18.69
N TRP A 243 -6.11 -15.00 18.78
CA TRP A 243 -5.85 -13.65 19.25
C TRP A 243 -6.49 -12.60 18.33
N MET A 244 -6.33 -12.76 17.00
CA MET A 244 -6.89 -11.84 16.02
C MET A 244 -8.42 -11.80 16.09
N GLU A 245 -9.06 -12.94 16.23
CA GLU A 245 -10.51 -13.03 16.33
C GLU A 245 -11.03 -12.42 17.63
N ALA A 246 -10.38 -12.71 18.76
CA ALA A 246 -10.72 -12.11 20.05
C ALA A 246 -10.61 -10.58 20.00
N GLN A 247 -9.55 -10.03 19.40
CA GLN A 247 -9.45 -8.59 19.22
C GLN A 247 -10.52 -8.07 18.26
N ARG A 248 -10.70 -8.70 17.09
CA ARG A 248 -11.70 -8.27 16.09
C ARG A 248 -13.10 -8.15 16.70
N GLN A 249 -13.52 -9.13 17.51
CA GLN A 249 -14.80 -9.09 18.21
C GLN A 249 -14.90 -7.89 19.16
N ARG A 250 -13.85 -7.62 19.94
CA ARG A 250 -13.80 -6.43 20.81
C ARG A 250 -13.97 -5.13 20.02
N TYR A 251 -13.29 -4.96 18.89
CA TYR A 251 -13.50 -3.77 18.04
C TYR A 251 -14.96 -3.72 17.53
N VAL A 252 -15.47 -4.81 16.98
CA VAL A 252 -16.84 -4.83 16.42
C VAL A 252 -17.91 -4.53 17.48
N GLU A 253 -17.76 -5.03 18.70
CA GLU A 253 -18.69 -4.77 19.81
C GLU A 253 -18.70 -3.29 20.21
N VAL A 254 -17.52 -2.68 20.32
CA VAL A 254 -17.38 -1.26 20.66
C VAL A 254 -18.06 -0.38 19.61
N PHE A 255 -17.84 -0.69 18.33
CA PHE A 255 -18.45 0.09 17.25
C PHE A 255 -19.95 -0.13 17.11
N ARG A 256 -20.46 -1.34 17.39
CA ARG A 256 -21.92 -1.56 17.52
C ARG A 256 -22.54 -0.70 18.63
N ALA A 257 -21.88 -0.61 19.78
CA ALA A 257 -22.36 0.21 20.89
C ALA A 257 -22.40 1.70 20.51
N ILE A 258 -21.35 2.18 19.85
CA ILE A 258 -21.28 3.56 19.31
C ILE A 258 -22.41 3.81 18.30
N GLU A 259 -22.63 2.90 17.35
CA GLU A 259 -23.66 3.04 16.31
C GLU A 259 -25.09 3.04 16.90
N ALA A 260 -25.35 2.22 17.92
CA ALA A 260 -26.61 2.24 18.65
C ALA A 260 -26.84 3.58 19.37
N MET A 261 -25.81 4.13 20.02
CA MET A 261 -25.88 5.43 20.70
C MET A 261 -26.13 6.60 19.74
N GLU A 262 -25.62 6.54 18.50
CA GLU A 262 -25.88 7.56 17.48
C GLU A 262 -27.29 7.44 16.90
N THR A 263 -27.82 6.21 16.78
CA THR A 263 -29.19 5.97 16.31
C THR A 263 -30.24 6.48 17.30
N ASP A 264 -30.05 6.27 18.60
CA ASP A 264 -30.94 6.76 19.67
C ASP A 264 -30.93 8.29 19.83
N ARG A 265 -29.94 8.98 19.23
CA ARG A 265 -29.83 10.46 19.23
C ARG A 265 -30.39 11.13 17.99
N ALA A 266 -30.84 10.36 16.98
CA ALA A 266 -31.48 10.91 15.80
C ALA A 266 -32.92 11.38 16.17
N PRO A 267 -33.26 12.66 15.92
CA PRO A 267 -34.57 13.22 16.26
C PRO A 267 -35.74 12.62 15.46
#